data_AF-A0AAT9H3Q5-F1
#
_entry.id   AF-A0AAT9H3Q5-F1
#
_cell.length_a   1.000
_cell.length_b   1.000
_cell.length_c   1.000
_cell.angle_alpha   90.00
_cell.angle_beta   90.00
_cell.angle_gamma   90.00
#
_symmetry.space_group_name_H-M   'P 1'
#
loop_
_entity.id
_entity.type
_entity.pdbx_description
1 polymer ?
#
loop_
_entity_poly.entity_id
_entity_poly.type
_entity_poly.pdbx_seq_one_letter_code
_entity_poly.pdbx_strand_id
1 'polypeptide(L)'
;MSYRLLFISILLLLYGVSYSQVGIGSSKPDNSAMLDIVSTNKGVIIPRIALTGSKDLTTIANGNVESLLVYNTATVSDITPGYYYWSKSKWNRIATTDDSLSVTAGNGLTFSNGKLQLGGALETPTTLTTTATNTLALQGLEAGDFTTDEIIVADKTNGTLKKAAANSFVQEKQELYIAKEGQAEFTTVSPINDPQKVNVYRNGIRVDFSIVKPGTIKLEPSAICYQNDEVRIVLIY
;
A
#
# COMPACT_ATOMS: atom_id res chain seq x y z
N MET A 1 -87.34 -0.16 30.35
CA MET A 1 -85.89 -0.11 30.68
C MET A 1 -85.00 -0.65 29.55
N SER A 2 -85.48 -1.56 28.68
CA SER A 2 -84.66 -2.23 27.64
C SER A 2 -84.13 -1.32 26.51
N TYR A 3 -84.93 -0.40 25.98
CA TYR A 3 -84.48 0.49 24.88
C TYR A 3 -83.39 1.48 25.29
N ARG A 4 -83.35 1.90 26.56
CA ARG A 4 -82.32 2.81 27.08
C ARG A 4 -80.94 2.16 27.19
N LEU A 5 -80.91 0.88 27.57
CA LEU A 5 -79.67 0.08 27.63
C LEU A 5 -79.14 -0.24 26.22
N LEU A 6 -80.05 -0.54 25.28
CA LEU A 6 -79.69 -0.74 23.87
C LEU A 6 -79.06 0.52 23.27
N PHE A 7 -79.65 1.70 23.54
CA PHE A 7 -79.14 2.98 23.03
C PHE A 7 -77.75 3.32 23.57
N ILE A 8 -77.50 3.07 24.86
CA ILE A 8 -76.18 3.26 25.48
C ILE A 8 -75.14 2.29 24.91
N SER A 9 -75.52 1.04 24.64
CA SER A 9 -74.63 0.05 24.02
C SER A 9 -74.22 0.42 22.58
N ILE A 10 -75.15 0.98 21.80
CA ILE A 10 -74.89 1.48 20.44
C ILE A 10 -73.97 2.70 20.47
N LEU A 11 -74.13 3.60 21.44
CA LEU A 11 -73.24 4.75 21.61
C LEU A 11 -71.80 4.34 21.97
N LEU A 12 -71.64 3.31 22.81
CA LEU A 12 -70.34 2.76 23.20
C LEU A 12 -69.64 2.03 22.05
N LEU A 13 -70.39 1.39 21.14
CA LEU A 13 -69.86 0.75 19.93
C LEU A 13 -69.35 1.76 18.87
N LEU A 14 -69.75 3.03 18.96
CA LEU A 14 -69.32 4.10 18.06
C LEU A 14 -68.06 4.84 18.56
N TYR A 15 -67.58 4.55 19.77
CA TYR A 15 -66.33 5.09 20.32
C TYR A 15 -65.11 4.31 19.80
N GLY A 16 -64.76 4.52 18.53
CA GLY A 16 -63.48 4.04 17.97
C GLY A 16 -62.36 5.05 18.21
N VAL A 17 -61.25 4.63 18.80
CA VAL A 17 -60.01 5.43 18.82
C VAL A 17 -59.42 5.44 17.41
N SER A 18 -59.38 6.61 16.78
CA SER A 18 -58.72 6.80 15.48
C SER A 18 -57.29 7.26 15.72
N TYR A 19 -56.31 6.43 15.39
CA TYR A 19 -54.91 6.87 15.29
C TYR A 19 -54.75 7.56 13.94
N SER A 20 -54.58 8.89 13.93
CA SER A 20 -54.23 9.60 12.71
C SER A 20 -52.76 9.92 12.73
N GLN A 21 -52.02 9.43 11.73
CA GLN A 21 -50.68 9.88 11.44
C GLN A 21 -50.71 11.32 10.89
N VAL A 22 -49.61 12.06 11.02
CA VAL A 22 -49.53 13.45 10.56
C VAL A 22 -49.17 13.47 9.09
N GLY A 23 -50.16 13.73 8.25
CA GLY A 23 -49.98 14.00 6.82
C GLY A 23 -49.97 15.49 6.51
N ILE A 24 -48.97 15.98 5.80
CA ILE A 24 -48.97 17.34 5.24
C ILE A 24 -48.91 17.21 3.72
N GLY A 25 -50.01 17.58 3.05
CA GLY A 25 -50.12 17.46 1.58
C GLY A 25 -50.43 16.04 1.07
N SER A 26 -50.75 15.09 1.95
CA SER A 26 -51.24 13.75 1.61
C SER A 26 -52.51 13.41 2.40
N SER A 27 -53.54 12.91 1.70
CA SER A 27 -54.76 12.39 2.33
C SER A 27 -54.61 10.92 2.76
N LYS A 28 -53.51 10.27 2.38
CA LYS A 28 -53.16 8.90 2.76
C LYS A 28 -51.66 8.83 3.04
N PRO A 29 -51.21 9.33 4.20
CA PRO A 29 -49.81 9.22 4.61
C PRO A 29 -49.33 7.78 4.64
N ASP A 30 -48.04 7.54 4.39
CA ASP A 30 -47.46 6.20 4.49
C ASP A 30 -47.72 5.56 5.86
N ASN A 31 -48.14 4.28 5.87
CA ASN A 31 -48.49 3.57 7.10
C ASN A 31 -47.29 3.40 8.07
N SER A 32 -46.07 3.53 7.58
CA SER A 32 -44.83 3.42 8.35
C SER A 32 -44.34 4.77 8.89
N ALA A 33 -45.00 5.87 8.54
CA ALA A 33 -44.57 7.23 8.87
C ALA A 33 -45.43 7.85 9.96
N MET A 34 -44.78 8.39 11.00
CA MET A 34 -45.45 9.25 11.97
C MET A 34 -45.72 10.65 11.41
N LEU A 35 -44.86 11.11 10.50
CA LEU A 35 -44.97 12.35 9.75
C LEU A 35 -44.64 12.08 8.28
N ASP A 36 -45.59 12.33 7.39
CA ASP A 36 -45.43 12.23 5.94
C ASP A 36 -45.73 13.60 5.30
N ILE A 37 -44.78 14.13 4.53
CA ILE A 37 -44.88 15.45 3.91
C ILE A 37 -44.71 15.29 2.41
N VAL A 38 -45.78 15.53 1.67
CA VAL A 38 -45.82 15.40 0.21
C VAL A 38 -46.08 16.75 -0.44
N SER A 39 -45.20 17.16 -1.34
CA SER A 39 -45.37 18.34 -2.18
C SER A 39 -44.63 18.17 -3.50
N THR A 40 -45.16 18.74 -4.59
CA THR A 40 -44.49 18.73 -5.89
C THR A 40 -43.52 19.90 -6.07
N ASN A 41 -43.59 20.92 -5.22
CA ASN A 41 -42.81 22.16 -5.40
C ASN A 41 -42.44 22.89 -4.09
N LYS A 42 -42.63 22.28 -2.91
CA LYS A 42 -42.21 22.84 -1.61
C LYS A 42 -41.28 21.87 -0.90
N GLY A 43 -40.35 22.41 -0.12
CA GLY A 43 -39.49 21.66 0.79
C GLY A 43 -39.90 21.82 2.25
N VAL A 44 -39.11 21.20 3.15
CA VAL A 44 -39.24 21.34 4.60
C VAL A 44 -38.09 22.19 5.13
N ILE A 45 -38.41 23.25 5.88
CA ILE A 45 -37.39 24.01 6.61
C ILE A 45 -37.18 23.32 7.95
N ILE A 46 -35.98 22.77 8.13
CA ILE A 46 -35.49 22.26 9.43
C ILE A 46 -35.10 23.45 10.32
N PRO A 47 -35.29 23.37 11.66
CA PRO A 47 -34.91 24.45 12.57
C PRO A 47 -33.48 24.96 12.34
N ARG A 48 -33.35 26.28 12.15
CA ARG A 48 -32.07 26.97 11.96
C ARG A 48 -31.54 27.42 13.31
N ILE A 49 -30.50 26.77 13.79
CA ILE A 49 -29.98 26.95 15.14
C ILE A 49 -28.51 27.36 15.06
N ALA A 50 -28.10 28.39 15.81
CA ALA A 50 -26.70 28.76 15.94
C ALA A 50 -26.07 27.92 17.06
N LEU A 51 -25.53 26.75 16.72
CA LEU A 51 -24.84 25.89 17.68
C LEU A 51 -23.49 26.52 18.10
N THR A 52 -23.04 26.18 19.30
CA THR A 52 -21.79 26.70 19.89
C THR A 52 -20.58 25.77 19.70
N GLY A 53 -20.78 24.56 19.18
CA GLY A 53 -19.75 23.55 18.90
C GLY A 53 -20.35 22.16 18.70
N SER A 54 -19.55 21.17 18.31
CA SER A 54 -20.06 19.80 18.12
C SER A 54 -20.55 19.16 19.42
N LYS A 55 -20.11 19.66 20.58
CA LYS A 55 -20.51 19.20 21.92
C LYS A 55 -21.53 20.10 22.61
N ASP A 56 -22.21 20.98 21.86
CA ASP A 56 -23.23 21.86 22.41
C ASP A 56 -24.40 21.07 23.02
N LEU A 57 -24.58 21.19 24.34
CA LEU A 57 -25.65 20.55 25.11
C LEU A 57 -26.75 21.54 25.58
N THR A 58 -26.57 22.84 25.34
CA THR A 58 -27.36 23.89 26.00
C THR A 58 -28.25 24.68 25.05
N THR A 59 -27.86 24.79 23.78
CA THR A 59 -28.62 25.60 22.80
C THR A 59 -30.00 25.02 22.53
N ILE A 60 -30.12 23.68 22.53
CA ILE A 60 -31.43 23.02 22.49
C ILE A 60 -31.92 22.82 23.92
N ALA A 61 -33.05 23.46 24.24
CA ALA A 61 -33.70 23.30 25.54
C ALA A 61 -34.15 21.86 25.77
N ASN A 62 -34.08 21.40 27.02
CA ASN A 62 -34.41 20.03 27.46
C ASN A 62 -33.44 18.93 26.97
N GLY A 63 -32.26 19.31 26.47
CA GLY A 63 -31.19 18.40 26.10
C GLY A 63 -31.36 17.78 24.71
N ASN A 64 -30.26 17.23 24.20
CA ASN A 64 -30.23 16.64 22.87
C ASN A 64 -30.61 15.16 22.92
N VAL A 65 -31.50 14.74 22.02
CA VAL A 65 -31.94 13.35 21.85
C VAL A 65 -31.33 12.78 20.58
N GLU A 66 -31.01 11.48 20.58
CA GLU A 66 -30.50 10.78 19.39
C GLU A 66 -31.39 11.03 18.17
N SER A 67 -30.76 11.26 17.02
CA SER A 67 -31.39 11.59 15.73
C SER A 67 -32.10 12.96 15.66
N LEU A 68 -31.94 13.84 16.64
CA LEU A 68 -32.42 15.21 16.52
C LEU A 68 -31.71 15.94 15.37
N LEU A 69 -32.46 16.52 14.43
CA LEU A 69 -31.93 17.17 13.22
C LEU A 69 -32.11 18.69 13.27
N VAL A 70 -31.04 19.43 12.97
CA VAL A 70 -31.04 20.89 12.87
C VAL A 70 -30.22 21.35 11.66
N TYR A 71 -30.46 22.58 11.20
CA TYR A 71 -29.54 23.30 10.33
C TYR A 71 -28.70 24.25 11.19
N ASN A 72 -27.41 23.96 11.36
CA ASN A 72 -26.48 24.86 12.03
C ASN A 72 -26.23 26.11 11.17
N THR A 73 -26.33 27.30 11.76
CA THR A 73 -26.04 28.58 11.08
C THR A 73 -24.72 29.21 11.48
N ALA A 74 -24.03 28.67 12.49
CA ALA A 74 -22.84 29.28 13.06
C ALA A 74 -21.54 28.62 12.56
N THR A 75 -20.48 29.43 12.44
CA THR A 75 -19.10 28.94 12.33
C THR A 75 -18.42 29.16 13.67
N VAL A 76 -18.34 28.12 14.50
CA VAL A 76 -17.78 28.19 15.85
C VAL A 76 -17.05 26.89 16.16
N SER A 77 -15.84 26.97 16.72
CA SER A 77 -15.03 25.80 17.09
C SER A 77 -14.81 24.83 15.91
N ASP A 78 -15.35 23.61 15.99
CA ASP A 78 -15.20 22.52 15.03
C ASP A 78 -16.41 22.33 14.10
N ILE A 79 -17.36 23.27 14.11
CA ILE A 79 -18.57 23.22 13.28
C ILE A 79 -18.68 24.42 12.34
N THR A 80 -19.32 24.18 11.20
CA THR A 80 -19.60 25.15 10.14
C THR A 80 -21.08 25.06 9.75
N PRO A 81 -21.64 26.01 8.99
CA PRO A 81 -23.03 25.93 8.56
C PRO A 81 -23.36 24.65 7.78
N GLY A 82 -24.51 24.04 8.07
CA GLY A 82 -24.96 22.81 7.40
C GLY A 82 -25.97 22.01 8.22
N TYR A 83 -26.39 20.86 7.71
CA TYR A 83 -27.29 19.96 8.45
C TYR A 83 -26.49 19.15 9.47
N TYR A 84 -26.98 19.11 10.71
CA TYR A 84 -26.40 18.35 11.81
C TYR A 84 -27.45 17.50 12.48
N TYR A 85 -27.08 16.29 12.88
CA TYR A 85 -27.90 15.44 13.73
C TYR A 85 -27.16 15.05 15.00
N TRP A 86 -27.88 14.97 16.11
CA TRP A 86 -27.30 14.52 17.37
C TRP A 86 -27.11 13.02 17.36
N SER A 87 -25.87 12.56 17.54
CA SER A 87 -25.59 11.15 17.79
C SER A 87 -24.25 10.92 18.50
N LYS A 88 -24.20 9.90 19.37
CA LYS A 88 -23.00 9.54 20.14
C LYS A 88 -22.45 10.73 20.93
N SER A 89 -23.35 11.47 21.58
CA SER A 89 -23.04 12.65 22.40
C SER A 89 -22.35 13.81 21.66
N LYS A 90 -22.63 13.97 20.37
CA LYS A 90 -22.16 15.10 19.57
C LYS A 90 -23.10 15.40 18.40
N TRP A 91 -23.05 16.63 17.91
CA TRP A 91 -23.61 17.05 16.64
C TRP A 91 -22.72 16.56 15.51
N ASN A 92 -23.25 15.67 14.68
CA ASN A 92 -22.58 15.15 13.50
C ASN A 92 -23.13 15.85 12.27
N ARG A 93 -22.25 16.43 11.46
CA ARG A 93 -22.63 17.05 10.19
C ARG A 93 -23.02 15.95 9.20
N ILE A 94 -24.07 16.19 8.43
CA ILE A 94 -24.36 15.40 7.23
C ILE A 94 -23.41 15.92 6.15
N ALA A 95 -22.40 15.11 5.81
CA ALA A 95 -21.37 15.50 4.87
C ALA A 95 -21.94 15.75 3.47
N THR A 96 -21.44 16.78 2.79
CA THR A 96 -21.67 17.03 1.37
C THR A 96 -20.44 16.61 0.55
N THR A 97 -20.52 16.62 -0.77
CA THR A 97 -19.35 16.37 -1.65
C THR A 97 -18.23 17.39 -1.46
N ASP A 98 -18.56 18.57 -0.90
CA ASP A 98 -17.59 19.62 -0.58
C ASP A 98 -16.87 19.36 0.76
N ASP A 99 -17.42 18.48 1.59
CA ASP A 99 -16.75 18.02 2.80
C ASP A 99 -15.64 17.06 2.42
N SER A 100 -14.46 17.65 2.25
CA SER A 100 -13.22 16.98 1.90
C SER A 100 -13.00 15.78 2.82
N LEU A 101 -13.21 14.56 2.32
CA LEU A 101 -12.64 13.38 2.96
C LEU A 101 -11.13 13.54 2.86
N SER A 102 -10.46 13.84 3.97
CA SER A 102 -9.01 13.98 3.99
C SER A 102 -8.38 12.61 3.76
N VAL A 103 -8.13 12.27 2.50
CA VAL A 103 -7.29 11.13 2.14
C VAL A 103 -5.84 11.60 2.23
N THR A 104 -5.12 11.09 3.22
CA THR A 104 -3.68 11.30 3.31
C THR A 104 -2.95 10.15 2.62
N ALA A 105 -1.79 10.45 2.05
CA ALA A 105 -0.85 9.46 1.58
C ALA A 105 0.43 9.59 2.37
N GLY A 106 1.15 8.49 2.55
CA GLY A 106 2.44 8.48 3.22
C GLY A 106 3.22 7.23 2.84
N ASN A 107 4.50 7.26 3.14
CA ASN A 107 5.41 6.11 3.05
C ASN A 107 5.28 5.30 1.75
N GLY A 108 5.65 5.90 0.61
CA GLY A 108 5.64 5.26 -0.71
C GLY A 108 4.38 5.54 -1.53
N LEU A 109 3.30 5.99 -0.90
CA LEU A 109 2.09 6.45 -1.56
C LEU A 109 2.08 7.97 -1.75
N THR A 110 1.40 8.43 -2.81
CA THR A 110 1.10 9.84 -3.06
C THR A 110 -0.38 10.00 -3.42
N PHE A 111 -0.99 11.10 -3.00
CA PHE A 111 -2.34 11.50 -3.41
C PHE A 111 -2.24 12.74 -4.28
N SER A 112 -2.50 12.58 -5.57
CA SER A 112 -2.39 13.67 -6.56
C SER A 112 -3.50 13.54 -7.59
N ASN A 113 -4.07 14.67 -8.00
CA ASN A 113 -5.19 14.73 -8.96
C ASN A 113 -6.36 13.79 -8.59
N GLY A 114 -6.68 13.71 -7.30
CA GLY A 114 -7.78 12.88 -6.79
C GLY A 114 -7.51 11.38 -6.79
N LYS A 115 -6.27 10.93 -7.01
CA LYS A 115 -5.89 9.50 -7.04
C LYS A 115 -4.84 9.20 -5.99
N LEU A 116 -5.04 8.09 -5.27
CA LEU A 116 -4.00 7.45 -4.45
C LEU A 116 -3.19 6.50 -5.31
N GLN A 117 -1.86 6.66 -5.33
CA GLN A 117 -0.96 5.87 -6.17
C GLN A 117 0.41 5.64 -5.52
N LEU A 118 1.15 4.64 -6.00
CA LEU A 118 2.58 4.48 -5.69
C LEU A 118 3.40 5.61 -6.31
N GLY A 119 4.57 5.89 -5.74
CA GLY A 119 5.51 6.92 -6.22
C GLY A 119 5.72 8.09 -5.25
N GLY A 120 5.21 7.98 -4.02
CA GLY A 120 5.61 8.86 -2.92
C GLY A 120 6.98 8.47 -2.35
N ALA A 121 7.56 9.35 -1.53
CA ALA A 121 8.78 9.04 -0.80
C ALA A 121 8.50 8.02 0.32
N LEU A 122 9.46 7.15 0.59
CA LEU A 122 9.47 6.36 1.82
C LEU A 122 9.96 7.25 2.97
N GLU A 123 9.14 7.41 4.00
CA GLU A 123 9.47 8.22 5.18
C GLU A 123 10.03 7.36 6.31
N THR A 124 9.79 6.05 6.24
CA THR A 124 10.31 5.04 7.15
C THR A 124 10.73 3.78 6.39
N PRO A 125 11.66 2.97 6.92
CA PRO A 125 12.03 1.70 6.30
C PRO A 125 10.80 0.81 6.10
N THR A 126 10.66 0.24 4.90
CA THR A 126 9.48 -0.54 4.50
C THR A 126 9.88 -1.89 3.95
N THR A 127 9.15 -2.93 4.36
CA THR A 127 9.36 -4.32 3.92
C THR A 127 8.07 -4.86 3.33
N LEU A 128 8.13 -5.40 2.11
CA LEU A 128 7.07 -6.21 1.54
C LEU A 128 7.31 -7.68 1.87
N THR A 129 6.52 -8.23 2.79
CA THR A 129 6.61 -9.65 3.15
C THR A 129 5.81 -10.49 2.15
N THR A 130 6.48 -11.44 1.51
CA THR A 130 5.87 -12.40 0.58
C THR A 130 5.91 -13.81 1.16
N THR A 131 5.17 -14.72 0.55
CA THR A 131 5.23 -16.16 0.83
C THR A 131 5.32 -16.95 -0.48
N ALA A 132 5.51 -18.27 -0.39
CA ALA A 132 5.51 -19.13 -1.58
C ALA A 132 4.18 -19.10 -2.36
N THR A 133 3.06 -18.78 -1.69
CA THR A 133 1.73 -18.63 -2.31
C THR A 133 1.45 -17.17 -2.71
N ASN A 134 1.89 -16.23 -1.88
CA ASN A 134 1.67 -14.79 -2.08
C ASN A 134 3.00 -14.13 -2.48
N THR A 135 3.36 -14.27 -3.76
CA THR A 135 4.61 -13.75 -4.33
C THR A 135 4.49 -12.29 -4.79
N LEU A 136 5.61 -11.58 -4.90
CA LEU A 136 5.68 -10.30 -5.61
C LEU A 136 6.06 -10.56 -7.08
N ALA A 137 5.18 -10.20 -8.01
CA ALA A 137 5.44 -10.27 -9.45
C ALA A 137 5.29 -8.89 -10.09
N LEU A 138 6.25 -8.51 -10.91
CA LEU A 138 6.17 -7.34 -11.80
C LEU A 138 6.01 -7.87 -13.22
N GLN A 139 4.86 -7.62 -13.84
CA GLN A 139 4.54 -8.10 -15.19
C GLN A 139 4.69 -6.98 -16.22
N GLY A 140 5.01 -7.34 -17.46
CA GLY A 140 5.19 -6.37 -18.56
C GLY A 140 6.50 -5.59 -18.50
N LEU A 141 7.54 -6.13 -17.84
CA LEU A 141 8.87 -5.52 -17.85
C LEU A 141 9.49 -5.59 -19.26
N GLU A 142 10.18 -4.54 -19.65
CA GLU A 142 10.96 -4.46 -20.89
C GLU A 142 12.36 -5.05 -20.69
N ALA A 143 13.07 -5.32 -21.79
CA ALA A 143 14.47 -5.75 -21.74
C ALA A 143 15.36 -4.57 -21.31
N GLY A 144 16.28 -4.80 -20.37
CA GLY A 144 17.23 -3.79 -19.93
C GLY A 144 18.45 -3.65 -20.84
N ASP A 145 19.06 -2.47 -20.84
CA ASP A 145 20.32 -2.14 -21.51
C ASP A 145 21.46 -2.09 -20.50
N PHE A 146 22.35 -3.09 -20.49
CA PHE A 146 23.46 -3.17 -19.53
C PHE A 146 24.53 -2.08 -19.68
N THR A 147 24.44 -1.21 -20.69
CA THR A 147 25.32 -0.06 -20.85
C THR A 147 24.82 1.19 -20.11
N THR A 148 23.51 1.31 -19.91
CA THR A 148 22.88 2.46 -19.25
C THR A 148 22.13 2.11 -17.97
N ASP A 149 21.68 0.86 -17.84
CA ASP A 149 20.84 0.40 -16.75
C ASP A 149 21.66 -0.32 -15.66
N GLU A 150 21.09 -0.35 -14.46
CA GLU A 150 21.66 -1.05 -13.31
C GLU A 150 20.89 -2.33 -12.99
N ILE A 151 21.58 -3.29 -12.38
CA ILE A 151 20.96 -4.51 -11.87
C ILE A 151 20.46 -4.24 -10.45
N ILE A 152 19.22 -4.64 -10.16
CA ILE A 152 18.71 -4.65 -8.78
C ILE A 152 19.24 -5.89 -8.07
N VAL A 153 19.90 -5.67 -6.95
CA VAL A 153 20.39 -6.71 -6.04
C VAL A 153 19.78 -6.51 -4.65
N ALA A 154 19.84 -7.53 -3.79
CA ALA A 154 19.38 -7.42 -2.41
C ALA A 154 20.55 -7.56 -1.43
N ASP A 155 20.54 -6.77 -0.37
CA ASP A 155 21.43 -6.97 0.76
C ASP A 155 21.12 -8.32 1.44
N LYS A 156 22.14 -9.15 1.61
CA LYS A 156 21.97 -10.50 2.16
C LYS A 156 21.48 -10.52 3.61
N THR A 157 21.77 -9.48 4.39
CA THR A 157 21.48 -9.45 5.82
C THR A 157 20.08 -8.93 6.08
N ASN A 158 19.68 -7.87 5.39
CA ASN A 158 18.43 -7.16 5.69
C ASN A 158 17.44 -7.09 4.52
N GLY A 159 17.77 -7.64 3.34
CA GLY A 159 16.89 -7.68 2.17
C GLY A 159 16.69 -6.34 1.46
N THR A 160 17.39 -5.28 1.87
CA THR A 160 17.27 -3.96 1.24
C THR A 160 17.71 -4.05 -0.21
N LEU A 161 16.84 -3.61 -1.13
CA LEU A 161 17.18 -3.54 -2.55
C LEU A 161 18.21 -2.44 -2.79
N LYS A 162 19.24 -2.78 -3.56
CA LYS A 162 20.34 -1.92 -3.96
C LYS A 162 20.52 -2.05 -5.47
N LYS A 163 21.28 -1.13 -6.04
CA LYS A 163 21.70 -1.20 -7.44
C LYS A 163 23.15 -1.67 -7.51
N ALA A 164 23.47 -2.42 -8.54
CA ALA A 164 24.82 -2.84 -8.87
C ALA A 164 25.06 -2.58 -10.36
N ALA A 165 26.25 -2.10 -10.70
CA ALA A 165 26.65 -1.96 -12.09
C ALA A 165 26.70 -3.34 -12.75
N ALA A 166 26.18 -3.46 -13.97
CA ALA A 166 26.08 -4.75 -14.66
C ALA A 166 27.45 -5.44 -14.86
N ASN A 167 28.51 -4.66 -15.04
CA ASN A 167 29.88 -5.14 -15.15
C ASN A 167 30.47 -5.70 -13.84
N SER A 168 29.76 -5.58 -12.70
CA SER A 168 30.23 -6.09 -11.41
C SER A 168 30.23 -7.62 -11.33
N PHE A 169 29.51 -8.31 -12.23
CA PHE A 169 29.33 -9.76 -12.24
C PHE A 169 30.38 -10.53 -13.06
N VAL A 170 31.22 -9.85 -13.83
CA VAL A 170 32.33 -10.47 -14.56
C VAL A 170 33.61 -9.76 -14.16
N GLN A 171 34.19 -10.20 -13.05
CA GLN A 171 35.53 -9.75 -12.65
C GLN A 171 36.52 -10.85 -13.01
N GLU A 172 37.54 -10.49 -13.78
CA GLU A 172 38.69 -11.36 -14.01
C GLU A 172 39.93 -10.79 -13.31
N LYS A 173 40.73 -11.66 -12.72
CA LYS A 173 42.07 -11.33 -12.21
C LYS A 173 43.09 -12.14 -12.98
N GLN A 174 44.06 -11.46 -13.54
CA GLN A 174 45.15 -12.08 -14.28
C GLN A 174 46.42 -12.13 -13.42
N GLU A 175 47.01 -13.32 -13.29
CA GLU A 175 48.32 -13.53 -12.68
C GLU A 175 49.29 -14.02 -13.77
N LEU A 176 50.44 -13.33 -13.92
CA LEU A 176 51.44 -13.61 -14.95
C LEU A 176 52.72 -14.17 -14.31
N TYR A 177 53.25 -15.24 -14.89
CA TYR A 177 54.44 -15.96 -14.44
C TYR A 177 55.42 -16.13 -15.58
N ILE A 178 56.70 -16.04 -15.26
CA ILE A 178 57.79 -16.44 -16.15
C ILE A 178 58.29 -17.80 -15.69
N ALA A 179 58.08 -18.81 -16.51
CA ALA A 179 58.40 -20.19 -16.17
C ALA A 179 59.92 -20.46 -16.24
N LYS A 180 60.38 -21.31 -15.34
CA LYS A 180 61.70 -21.94 -15.43
C LYS A 180 61.62 -23.20 -16.29
N GLU A 181 62.78 -23.62 -16.79
CA GLU A 181 62.90 -24.87 -17.54
C GLU A 181 62.29 -26.05 -16.78
N GLY A 182 61.32 -26.74 -17.40
CA GLY A 182 60.63 -27.89 -16.83
C GLY A 182 59.62 -27.57 -15.71
N GLN A 183 59.35 -26.31 -15.42
CA GLN A 183 58.37 -25.94 -14.39
C GLN A 183 56.96 -26.29 -14.83
N ALA A 184 56.28 -27.15 -14.07
CA ALA A 184 54.90 -27.56 -14.33
C ALA A 184 53.88 -27.02 -13.30
N GLU A 185 54.35 -26.54 -12.14
CA GLU A 185 53.50 -26.09 -11.04
C GLU A 185 53.61 -24.58 -10.81
N PHE A 186 52.45 -23.95 -10.59
CA PHE A 186 52.32 -22.51 -10.39
C PHE A 186 51.43 -22.25 -9.17
N THR A 187 51.90 -21.39 -8.26
CA THR A 187 51.18 -21.00 -7.05
C THR A 187 50.54 -19.63 -7.26
N THR A 188 49.22 -19.55 -7.12
CA THR A 188 48.44 -18.32 -7.23
C THR A 188 48.35 -17.56 -5.91
N VAL A 189 48.25 -16.23 -6.02
CA VAL A 189 48.11 -15.34 -4.85
C VAL A 189 46.69 -15.44 -4.27
N SER A 190 45.70 -15.72 -5.12
CA SER A 190 44.33 -15.99 -4.70
C SER A 190 44.04 -17.50 -4.74
N PRO A 191 43.37 -18.09 -3.73
CA PRO A 191 43.07 -19.51 -3.70
C PRO A 191 42.18 -19.91 -4.86
N ILE A 192 42.56 -20.98 -5.56
CA ILE A 192 41.77 -21.63 -6.59
C ILE A 192 41.01 -22.79 -5.94
N ASN A 193 39.68 -22.66 -5.85
CA ASN A 193 38.80 -23.67 -5.25
C ASN A 193 37.89 -24.36 -6.28
N ASP A 194 37.73 -23.76 -7.46
CA ASP A 194 36.88 -24.27 -8.53
C ASP A 194 37.64 -24.15 -9.87
N PRO A 195 37.98 -25.26 -10.54
CA PRO A 195 38.71 -25.22 -11.81
C PRO A 195 37.88 -24.61 -12.95
N GLN A 196 36.54 -24.59 -12.86
CA GLN A 196 35.69 -23.97 -13.89
C GLN A 196 35.82 -22.44 -13.92
N LYS A 197 36.34 -21.86 -12.83
CA LYS A 197 36.60 -20.43 -12.69
C LYS A 197 38.03 -20.03 -13.07
N VAL A 198 38.80 -20.93 -13.68
CA VAL A 198 40.20 -20.66 -14.04
C VAL A 198 40.48 -21.01 -15.49
N ASN A 199 41.08 -20.08 -16.21
CA ASN A 199 41.69 -20.35 -17.51
C ASN A 199 43.19 -20.17 -17.39
N VAL A 200 43.96 -21.12 -17.92
CA VAL A 200 45.42 -21.08 -17.91
C VAL A 200 45.92 -21.02 -19.35
N TYR A 201 46.84 -20.12 -19.61
CA TYR A 201 47.44 -19.93 -20.91
C TYR A 201 48.96 -20.02 -20.79
N ARG A 202 49.60 -20.74 -21.71
CA ARG A 202 51.05 -20.74 -21.91
C ARG A 202 51.36 -20.12 -23.26
N ASN A 203 52.14 -19.04 -23.28
CA ASN A 203 52.46 -18.26 -24.48
C ASN A 203 51.22 -17.91 -25.32
N GLY A 204 50.10 -17.62 -24.65
CA GLY A 204 48.81 -17.27 -25.27
C GLY A 204 47.91 -18.44 -25.68
N ILE A 205 48.38 -19.69 -25.60
CA ILE A 205 47.57 -20.89 -25.90
C ILE A 205 46.95 -21.40 -24.60
N ARG A 206 45.63 -21.63 -24.59
CA ARG A 206 44.94 -22.22 -23.44
C ARG A 206 45.43 -23.66 -23.23
N VAL A 207 45.84 -23.98 -22.01
CA VAL A 207 46.32 -25.31 -21.63
C VAL A 207 45.46 -25.86 -20.51
N ASP A 208 45.32 -27.18 -20.48
CA ASP A 208 44.63 -27.85 -19.38
C ASP A 208 45.53 -27.89 -18.14
N PHE A 209 44.90 -27.97 -16.97
CA PHE A 209 45.57 -27.99 -15.68
C PHE A 209 44.79 -28.84 -14.68
N SER A 210 45.45 -29.16 -13.57
CA SER A 210 44.85 -29.78 -12.39
C SER A 210 45.14 -28.94 -11.16
N ILE A 211 44.23 -28.92 -10.19
CA ILE A 211 44.47 -28.27 -8.90
C ILE A 211 45.20 -29.28 -8.01
N VAL A 212 46.44 -28.98 -7.66
CA VAL A 212 47.25 -29.83 -6.76
C VAL A 212 46.79 -29.63 -5.31
N LYS A 213 46.53 -28.37 -4.96
CA LYS A 213 45.98 -27.93 -3.67
C LYS A 213 45.42 -26.52 -3.82
N PRO A 214 44.62 -26.00 -2.87
CA PRO A 214 44.13 -24.63 -2.94
C PRO A 214 45.25 -23.64 -3.20
N GLY A 215 45.15 -22.91 -4.32
CA GLY A 215 46.14 -21.92 -4.74
C GLY A 215 47.39 -22.48 -5.44
N THR A 216 47.43 -23.76 -5.82
CA THR A 216 48.50 -24.32 -6.65
C THR A 216 47.92 -25.19 -7.76
N ILE A 217 48.26 -24.85 -9.00
CA ILE A 217 47.90 -25.64 -10.18
C ILE A 217 49.12 -26.36 -10.74
N LYS A 218 48.85 -27.43 -11.48
CA LYS A 218 49.83 -28.14 -12.30
C LYS A 218 49.32 -28.24 -13.73
N LEU A 219 50.13 -27.82 -14.68
CA LEU A 219 49.80 -27.93 -16.11
C LEU A 219 49.73 -29.40 -16.52
N GLU A 220 48.96 -29.68 -17.57
CA GLU A 220 48.92 -31.01 -18.19
C GLU A 220 50.33 -31.48 -18.64
N PRO A 221 50.60 -32.80 -18.65
CA PRO A 221 51.95 -33.31 -18.95
C PRO A 221 52.53 -32.92 -20.31
N SER A 222 51.68 -32.64 -21.30
CA SER A 222 52.06 -32.19 -22.65
C SER A 222 52.49 -30.71 -22.68
N ALA A 223 52.10 -29.91 -21.69
CA ALA A 223 52.40 -28.49 -21.60
C ALA A 223 53.73 -28.22 -20.86
N ILE A 224 54.84 -28.73 -21.41
CA ILE A 224 56.19 -28.58 -20.83
C ILE A 224 56.67 -27.13 -20.96
N CYS A 225 56.84 -26.40 -19.86
CA CYS A 225 57.39 -25.05 -19.89
C CYS A 225 58.91 -25.03 -20.12
N TYR A 226 59.36 -24.11 -20.97
CA TYR A 226 60.76 -23.78 -21.19
C TYR A 226 61.14 -22.49 -20.44
N GLN A 227 62.45 -22.26 -20.30
CA GLN A 227 62.95 -21.02 -19.73
C GLN A 227 62.37 -19.79 -20.45
N ASN A 228 61.79 -18.87 -19.69
CA ASN A 228 61.15 -17.63 -20.13
C ASN A 228 59.77 -17.78 -20.79
N ASP A 229 59.15 -18.97 -20.78
CA ASP A 229 57.76 -19.07 -21.18
C ASP A 229 56.85 -18.23 -20.28
N GLU A 230 55.88 -17.55 -20.89
CA GLU A 230 54.85 -16.82 -20.17
C GLU A 230 53.68 -17.74 -19.83
N VAL A 231 53.37 -17.86 -18.54
CA VAL A 231 52.17 -18.54 -18.06
C VAL A 231 51.23 -17.53 -17.44
N ARG A 232 50.04 -17.41 -18.00
CA ARG A 232 48.98 -16.50 -17.58
C ARG A 232 47.83 -17.31 -16.99
N ILE A 233 47.52 -17.04 -15.74
CA ILE A 233 46.40 -17.65 -15.02
C ILE A 233 45.31 -16.59 -14.86
N VAL A 234 44.15 -16.81 -15.46
CA VAL A 234 42.99 -15.92 -15.43
C VAL A 234 41.94 -16.54 -14.50
N LEU A 235 41.67 -15.85 -13.39
CA LEU A 235 40.70 -16.22 -12.38
C LEU A 235 39.40 -15.43 -12.64
N ILE A 236 38.28 -16.11 -12.79
CA ILE A 236 36.96 -15.52 -13.03
C ILE A 236 36.18 -15.58 -11.71
N TYR A 237 35.69 -14.43 -11.24
CA TYR A 237 34.99 -14.30 -9.96
C TYR A 237 33.48 -14.21 -10.13
#